data_AF-A0A2T2TML5-F1
#
_entry.id   AF-A0A2T2TML5-F1
#
_cell.length_a   1.000
_cell.length_b   1.000
_cell.length_c   1.000
_cell.angle_alpha   90.00
_cell.angle_beta   90.00
_cell.angle_gamma   90.00
#
_symmetry.space_group_name_H-M   'P 1'
#
loop_
_entity.id
_entity.type
_entity.pdbx_description
1 polymer ?
#
loop_
_entity_poly.entity_id
_entity_poly.type
_entity_poly.pdbx_seq_one_letter_code
_entity_poly.pdbx_strand_id
1 'polypeptide(L)'
;MSTDPHWFSTIFGVYFFAGGILCAVAVISLVTILLQRTGGLLQGIVTPEHYHDLGKYLFGFVVFWAYIAFSQYMLYWYGGIPEETVWFQHRLEGGWAWHSAFLVLFHFLVPFFVLLPQFTKRAIPTMAFMSIWLIGMHWMDLHWVVVPVLRDSAGFHWLDFTCWLGLTGIFIGGVVYRLGRHPLVPQNHPSLGKSLQFENM
;
A
#
# COMPACT_ATOMS: atom_id res chain seq x y z
N MET A 1 1.47 1.98 -18.48
CA MET A 1 1.44 1.31 -19.81
C MET A 1 1.08 2.29 -20.88
N SER A 2 -0.18 2.71 -21.04
CA SER A 2 -0.54 3.66 -22.11
C SER A 2 0.17 5.02 -22.05
N THR A 3 0.72 5.38 -20.89
CA THR A 3 1.59 6.55 -20.71
C THR A 3 2.88 6.46 -21.55
N ASP A 4 3.37 5.25 -21.81
CA ASP A 4 4.52 4.96 -22.67
C ASP A 4 4.15 3.81 -23.62
N PRO A 5 3.59 4.10 -24.81
CA PRO A 5 2.96 3.11 -25.68
C PRO A 5 3.95 2.13 -26.32
N HIS A 6 5.23 2.44 -26.31
CA HIS A 6 6.28 1.55 -26.83
C HIS A 6 6.70 0.50 -25.79
N TRP A 7 6.32 0.69 -24.53
CA TRP A 7 6.62 -0.23 -23.45
C TRP A 7 5.45 -1.16 -23.12
N PHE A 8 5.74 -2.46 -23.02
CA PHE A 8 4.77 -3.49 -22.64
C PHE A 8 5.37 -4.42 -21.59
N SER A 9 4.51 -5.03 -20.78
CA SER A 9 4.88 -5.94 -19.69
C SER A 9 3.71 -6.82 -19.31
N THR A 10 3.87 -8.13 -19.21
CA THR A 10 2.75 -9.00 -18.79
C THR A 10 2.46 -8.91 -17.29
N ILE A 11 3.48 -8.68 -16.48
CA ILE A 11 3.39 -8.72 -15.01
C ILE A 11 2.92 -7.39 -14.40
N PHE A 12 2.97 -6.28 -15.15
CA PHE A 12 2.67 -4.95 -14.63
C PHE A 12 1.20 -4.75 -14.20
N GLY A 13 0.25 -5.51 -14.76
CA GLY A 13 -1.12 -5.53 -14.23
C GLY A 13 -1.16 -6.10 -12.80
N VAL A 14 -0.37 -7.15 -12.55
CA VAL A 14 -0.22 -7.76 -11.21
C VAL A 14 0.53 -6.82 -10.27
N TYR A 15 1.48 -6.04 -10.77
CA TYR A 15 2.18 -5.01 -10.00
C TYR A 15 1.20 -3.98 -9.42
N PHE A 16 0.33 -3.43 -10.27
CA PHE A 16 -0.71 -2.49 -9.84
C PHE A 16 -1.70 -3.11 -8.86
N PHE A 17 -2.09 -4.36 -9.11
CA PHE A 17 -2.95 -5.09 -8.17
C PHE A 17 -2.28 -5.26 -6.81
N ALA A 18 -1.02 -5.69 -6.78
CA ALA A 18 -0.27 -5.92 -5.55
C ALA A 18 -0.14 -4.64 -4.70
N GLY A 19 0.18 -3.50 -5.33
CA GLY A 19 0.22 -2.21 -4.64
C GLY A 19 -1.16 -1.74 -4.18
N GLY A 20 -2.18 -1.91 -5.02
CA GLY A 20 -3.56 -1.51 -4.72
C GLY A 20 -4.17 -2.29 -3.55
N ILE A 21 -4.01 -3.61 -3.52
CA ILE A 21 -4.54 -4.43 -2.41
C ILE A 21 -3.79 -4.16 -1.10
N LEU A 22 -2.47 -3.93 -1.18
CA LEU A 22 -1.67 -3.54 -0.02
C LEU A 22 -2.17 -2.21 0.57
N CYS A 23 -2.39 -1.20 -0.27
CA CYS A 23 -2.94 0.08 0.14
C CYS A 23 -4.37 -0.06 0.70
N ALA A 24 -5.21 -0.89 0.09
CA ALA A 24 -6.57 -1.14 0.59
C ALA A 24 -6.57 -1.76 2.00
N VAL A 25 -5.73 -2.77 2.25
CA VAL A 25 -5.60 -3.38 3.59
C VAL A 25 -5.04 -2.37 4.61
N ALA A 26 -4.11 -1.51 4.21
CA ALA A 26 -3.59 -0.44 5.05
C ALA A 26 -4.69 0.58 5.43
N VAL A 27 -5.50 1.00 4.47
CA VAL A 27 -6.64 1.89 4.72
C VAL A 27 -7.66 1.24 5.65
N ILE A 28 -8.02 -0.04 5.43
CA ILE A 28 -8.94 -0.78 6.31
C ILE A 28 -8.40 -0.84 7.73
N SER A 29 -7.12 -1.15 7.88
CA SER A 29 -6.45 -1.21 9.19
C SER A 29 -6.48 0.15 9.89
N LEU A 30 -6.15 1.23 9.18
CA LEU A 30 -6.15 2.58 9.72
C LEU A 30 -7.55 3.05 10.12
N VAL A 31 -8.56 2.84 9.27
CA VAL A 31 -9.96 3.20 9.56
C VAL A 31 -10.47 2.42 10.78
N THR A 32 -10.16 1.14 10.88
CA THR A 32 -10.56 0.31 12.04
C THR A 32 -9.97 0.85 13.34
N ILE A 33 -8.68 1.20 13.34
CA ILE A 33 -8.01 1.79 14.50
C ILE A 33 -8.62 3.14 14.85
N LEU A 34 -8.88 4.00 13.86
CA LEU A 34 -9.48 5.32 14.09
C LEU A 34 -10.90 5.21 14.66
N LEU A 35 -11.74 4.32 14.15
CA LEU A 35 -13.08 4.08 14.69
C LEU A 35 -13.05 3.49 16.11
N GLN A 36 -12.06 2.65 16.43
CA GLN A 36 -11.92 2.11 17.78
C GLN A 36 -11.46 3.18 18.79
N ARG A 37 -10.57 4.10 18.37
CA ARG A 37 -10.09 5.20 19.22
C ARG A 37 -11.07 6.36 19.34
N THR A 38 -11.85 6.63 18.29
CA THR A 38 -12.77 7.76 18.23
C THR A 38 -14.16 7.34 18.70
N GLY A 39 -14.48 7.58 19.97
CA GLY A 39 -15.81 7.31 20.53
C GLY A 39 -16.07 5.86 20.94
N GLY A 40 -15.08 4.97 20.85
CA GLY A 40 -15.19 3.58 21.33
C GLY A 40 -16.11 2.69 20.51
N LEU A 41 -16.46 3.08 19.28
CA LEU A 41 -17.49 2.45 18.44
C LEU A 41 -17.21 0.97 18.12
N LEU A 42 -15.95 0.54 18.20
CA LEU A 42 -15.51 -0.83 17.95
C LEU A 42 -14.83 -1.47 19.18
N GLN A 43 -14.96 -0.87 20.37
CA GLN A 43 -14.43 -1.46 21.60
C GLN A 43 -15.18 -2.73 21.95
N GLY A 44 -14.44 -3.80 22.29
CA GLY A 44 -15.00 -5.12 22.58
C GLY A 44 -15.46 -5.92 21.35
N ILE A 45 -15.44 -5.31 20.15
CA ILE A 45 -15.80 -5.97 18.88
C ILE A 45 -14.52 -6.37 18.14
N VAL A 46 -13.59 -5.43 17.98
CA VAL A 46 -12.30 -5.68 17.34
C VAL A 46 -11.26 -6.00 18.41
N THR A 47 -10.79 -7.25 18.41
CA THR A 47 -9.77 -7.75 19.34
C THR A 47 -8.35 -7.60 18.76
N PRO A 48 -7.29 -7.71 19.57
CA PRO A 48 -5.91 -7.77 19.09
C PRO A 48 -5.64 -8.85 18.04
N GLU A 49 -6.46 -9.91 18.02
CA GLU A 49 -6.33 -11.01 17.06
C GLU A 49 -6.74 -10.62 15.64
N HIS A 50 -7.73 -9.74 15.51
CA HIS A 50 -8.08 -9.14 14.22
C HIS A 50 -6.93 -8.28 13.68
N TYR A 51 -6.26 -7.51 14.55
CA TYR A 51 -5.09 -6.73 14.15
C TYR A 51 -3.90 -7.61 13.77
N HIS A 52 -3.71 -8.73 14.47
CA HIS A 52 -2.68 -9.69 14.10
C HIS A 52 -2.89 -10.21 12.68
N ASP A 53 -4.13 -10.56 12.30
CA ASP A 53 -4.45 -11.02 10.95
C ASP A 53 -4.31 -9.92 9.89
N LEU A 54 -4.77 -8.70 10.19
CA LEU A 54 -4.50 -7.55 9.32
C LEU A 54 -2.99 -7.33 9.13
N GLY A 55 -2.20 -7.49 10.19
CA GLY A 55 -0.74 -7.44 10.13
C GLY A 55 -0.13 -8.55 9.27
N LYS A 56 -0.70 -9.76 9.28
CA LYS A 56 -0.30 -10.85 8.38
C LYS A 56 -0.62 -10.51 6.93
N TYR A 57 -1.80 -9.93 6.65
CA TYR A 57 -2.15 -9.47 5.31
C TYR A 57 -1.23 -8.35 4.82
N LEU A 58 -0.97 -7.32 5.63
CA LEU A 58 -0.02 -6.26 5.29
C LEU A 58 1.36 -6.84 4.98
N PHE A 59 1.89 -7.68 5.86
CA PHE A 59 3.20 -8.32 5.65
C PHE A 59 3.22 -9.18 4.37
N GLY A 60 2.20 -10.03 4.18
CA GLY A 60 2.09 -10.89 3.01
C GLY A 60 2.03 -10.10 1.71
N PHE A 61 1.26 -9.02 1.67
CA PHE A 61 1.15 -8.17 0.48
C PHE A 61 2.39 -7.29 0.26
N VAL A 62 3.11 -6.86 1.30
CA VAL A 62 4.44 -6.22 1.15
C VAL A 62 5.41 -7.17 0.44
N VAL A 63 5.50 -8.42 0.90
CA VAL A 63 6.38 -9.43 0.30
C VAL A 63 5.93 -9.76 -1.13
N PHE A 64 4.62 -9.89 -1.36
CA PHE A 64 4.07 -10.13 -2.68
C PHE A 64 4.37 -8.99 -3.66
N TRP A 65 4.16 -7.73 -3.25
CA TRP A 65 4.53 -6.56 -4.05
C TRP A 65 6.01 -6.56 -4.38
N ALA A 66 6.88 -6.80 -3.38
CA ALA A 66 8.33 -6.83 -3.59
C ALA A 66 8.75 -7.96 -4.55
N TYR A 67 8.12 -9.13 -4.44
CA TYR A 67 8.35 -10.25 -5.37
C TYR A 67 7.99 -9.84 -6.81
N ILE A 68 6.83 -9.23 -7.03
CA ILE A 68 6.39 -8.82 -8.36
C ILE A 68 7.28 -7.69 -8.91
N ALA A 69 7.58 -6.68 -8.09
CA ALA A 69 8.46 -5.57 -8.43
C ALA A 69 9.85 -6.06 -8.86
N PHE A 70 10.44 -6.93 -8.04
CA PHE A 70 11.76 -7.50 -8.31
C PHE A 70 11.75 -8.44 -9.52
N SER A 71 10.73 -9.30 -9.66
CA SER A 71 10.61 -10.20 -10.81
C SER A 71 10.50 -9.42 -12.11
N GLN A 72 9.74 -8.31 -12.10
CA GLN A 72 9.69 -7.41 -13.25
C GLN A 72 11.08 -6.84 -13.53
N TYR A 73 11.74 -6.21 -12.56
CA TYR A 73 13.07 -5.63 -12.81
C TYR A 73 14.11 -6.66 -13.29
N MET A 74 14.19 -7.82 -12.62
CA MET A 74 15.18 -8.86 -12.90
C MET A 74 15.05 -9.40 -14.32
N LEU A 75 13.82 -9.65 -14.80
CA LEU A 75 13.62 -10.18 -16.15
C LEU A 75 14.00 -9.17 -17.25
N TYR A 76 13.74 -7.87 -17.04
CA TYR A 76 14.16 -6.84 -17.99
C TYR A 76 15.67 -6.68 -17.99
N TRP A 77 16.27 -6.66 -16.79
CA TRP A 77 17.72 -6.56 -16.64
C TRP A 77 18.45 -7.77 -17.25
N TYR A 78 17.93 -8.98 -17.04
CA TYR A 78 18.50 -10.20 -17.59
C TYR A 78 18.28 -10.34 -19.10
N GLY A 79 17.08 -9.99 -19.59
CA GLY A 79 16.74 -10.07 -21.00
C GLY A 79 17.46 -9.05 -21.87
N GLY A 80 17.76 -7.86 -21.34
CA GLY A 80 18.61 -6.86 -21.99
C GLY A 80 18.09 -6.31 -23.32
N ILE A 81 16.80 -6.47 -23.63
CA ILE A 81 16.20 -6.02 -24.90
C ILE A 81 16.14 -4.48 -24.89
N PRO A 82 16.78 -3.78 -25.85
CA PRO A 82 16.88 -2.33 -25.83
C PRO A 82 15.51 -1.63 -25.76
N GLU A 83 14.53 -2.07 -26.54
CA GLU A 83 13.20 -1.47 -26.62
C GLU A 83 12.45 -1.49 -25.27
N GLU A 84 12.69 -2.51 -24.46
CA GLU A 84 12.01 -2.73 -23.18
C GLU A 84 12.77 -2.13 -21.99
N THR A 85 14.10 -2.09 -22.08
CA THR A 85 14.98 -1.64 -20.98
C THR A 85 15.05 -0.12 -20.84
N VAL A 86 14.77 0.64 -21.91
CA VAL A 86 14.71 2.12 -21.89
C VAL A 86 13.78 2.63 -20.79
N TRP A 87 12.66 1.94 -20.53
CA TRP A 87 11.73 2.31 -19.45
C TRP A 87 12.39 2.31 -18.06
N PHE A 88 13.25 1.33 -17.79
CA PHE A 88 14.02 1.27 -16.54
C PHE A 88 15.20 2.24 -16.55
N GLN A 89 15.82 2.53 -17.71
CA GLN A 89 16.89 3.53 -17.81
C GLN A 89 16.44 4.92 -17.39
N HIS A 90 15.27 5.37 -17.88
CA HIS A 90 14.67 6.64 -17.46
C HIS A 90 14.42 6.72 -15.93
N ARG A 91 14.30 5.56 -15.27
CA ARG A 91 14.07 5.41 -13.82
C ARG A 91 15.34 5.16 -13.00
N LEU A 92 16.50 5.15 -13.65
CA LEU A 92 17.81 5.07 -13.02
C LEU A 92 18.63 6.35 -13.24
N GLU A 93 18.36 7.07 -14.32
CA GLU A 93 19.02 8.33 -14.65
C GLU A 93 18.32 9.56 -14.01
N GLY A 94 18.90 10.76 -14.14
CA GLY A 94 18.24 12.00 -13.74
C GLY A 94 17.90 12.16 -12.24
N GLY A 95 18.48 11.34 -11.37
CA GLY A 95 18.19 11.30 -9.92
C GLY A 95 17.09 10.29 -9.53
N TRP A 96 16.52 9.56 -10.49
CA TRP A 96 15.52 8.52 -10.24
C TRP A 96 16.10 7.26 -9.60
N ALA A 97 17.41 7.00 -9.73
CA ALA A 97 18.08 5.94 -8.97
C ALA A 97 17.88 6.07 -7.45
N TRP A 98 17.91 7.30 -6.90
CA TRP A 98 17.64 7.52 -5.48
C TRP A 98 16.19 7.19 -5.11
N HIS A 99 15.23 7.49 -5.99
CA HIS A 99 13.83 7.13 -5.79
C HIS A 99 13.63 5.62 -5.82
N SER A 100 14.25 4.94 -6.79
CA SER A 100 14.25 3.47 -6.89
C SER A 100 14.84 2.82 -5.64
N ALA A 101 15.99 3.30 -5.18
CA ALA A 101 16.61 2.81 -3.94
C ALA A 101 15.73 3.09 -2.71
N PHE A 102 15.10 4.26 -2.65
CA PHE A 102 14.18 4.63 -1.59
C PHE A 102 12.97 3.67 -1.53
N LEU A 103 12.40 3.30 -2.69
CA LEU A 103 11.32 2.32 -2.73
C LEU A 103 11.76 0.95 -2.21
N VAL A 104 12.94 0.47 -2.61
CA VAL A 104 13.46 -0.83 -2.11
C VAL A 104 13.65 -0.79 -0.59
N LEU A 105 14.25 0.27 -0.06
CA LEU A 105 14.52 0.38 1.38
C LEU A 105 13.25 0.60 2.21
N PHE A 106 12.39 1.53 1.78
CA PHE A 106 11.30 2.02 2.62
C PHE A 106 9.93 1.43 2.28
N HIS A 107 9.73 0.92 1.06
CA HIS A 107 8.49 0.21 0.69
C HIS A 107 8.58 -1.26 1.05
N PHE A 108 9.77 -1.87 0.90
CA PHE A 108 9.98 -3.28 1.21
C PHE A 108 10.74 -3.51 2.52
N LEU A 109 12.03 -3.15 2.62
CA LEU A 109 12.86 -3.61 3.75
C LEU A 109 12.35 -3.12 5.11
N VAL A 110 12.01 -1.84 5.24
CA VAL A 110 11.51 -1.29 6.51
C VAL A 110 10.21 -1.98 6.93
N PRO A 111 9.14 -2.02 6.10
CA PRO A 111 7.93 -2.75 6.47
C PRO A 111 8.15 -4.25 6.69
N PHE A 112 9.06 -4.87 5.92
CA PHE A 112 9.42 -6.28 6.10
C PHE A 112 9.95 -6.53 7.52
N PHE A 113 10.98 -5.80 7.96
CA PHE A 113 11.58 -6.01 9.27
C PHE A 113 10.66 -5.57 10.42
N VAL A 114 9.89 -4.49 10.25
CA VAL A 114 8.97 -4.02 11.29
C VAL A 114 7.79 -4.98 11.46
N LEU A 115 7.22 -5.50 10.36
CA LEU A 115 6.08 -6.40 10.41
C LEU A 115 6.47 -7.87 10.57
N LEU A 116 7.76 -8.25 10.49
CA LEU A 116 8.19 -9.64 10.66
C LEU A 116 7.81 -10.23 12.02
N PRO A 117 8.08 -9.58 13.17
CA PRO A 117 7.74 -10.14 14.48
C PRO A 117 6.23 -10.24 14.71
N GLN A 118 5.79 -11.18 15.54
CA GLN A 118 4.36 -11.30 15.88
C GLN A 118 3.85 -10.15 16.75
N PHE A 119 4.69 -9.63 17.66
CA PHE A 119 4.27 -8.63 18.64
C PHE A 119 3.96 -7.27 17.99
N THR A 120 4.69 -6.92 16.93
CA THR A 120 4.49 -5.66 16.20
C THR A 120 3.14 -5.65 15.47
N LYS A 121 2.70 -6.80 14.97
CA LYS A 121 1.39 -6.97 14.32
C LYS A 121 0.21 -6.85 15.29
N ARG A 122 0.43 -7.03 16.60
CA ARG A 122 -0.59 -6.87 17.65
C ARG A 122 -0.60 -5.47 18.27
N ALA A 123 0.49 -4.72 18.11
CA ALA A 123 0.64 -3.39 18.66
C ALA A 123 -0.11 -2.34 17.81
N ILE A 124 -1.20 -1.78 18.34
CA ILE A 124 -2.01 -0.75 17.67
C ILE A 124 -1.17 0.45 17.18
N PRO A 125 -0.23 1.02 17.98
CA PRO A 125 0.57 2.15 17.52
C PRO A 125 1.44 1.80 16.30
N THR A 126 2.03 0.60 16.29
CA THR A 126 2.85 0.11 15.18
C THR A 126 2.01 -0.14 13.93
N MET A 127 0.84 -0.76 14.08
CA MET A 127 -0.10 -1.00 12.98
C MET A 127 -0.60 0.31 12.35
N ALA A 128 -0.94 1.31 13.16
CA ALA A 128 -1.35 2.62 12.67
C ALA A 128 -0.23 3.31 11.90
N PHE A 129 0.98 3.33 12.47
CA PHE A 129 2.15 3.93 11.84
C PHE A 129 2.50 3.24 10.52
N MET A 130 2.56 1.91 10.50
CA MET A 130 2.86 1.13 9.28
C MET A 130 1.77 1.29 8.21
N SER A 131 0.50 1.42 8.60
CA SER A 131 -0.58 1.66 7.64
C SER A 131 -0.43 3.01 6.94
N ILE A 132 -0.17 4.09 7.70
CA ILE A 132 0.09 5.43 7.13
C ILE A 132 1.35 5.40 6.26
N TRP A 133 2.41 4.74 6.75
CA TRP A 133 3.67 4.57 6.04
C TRP A 133 3.48 3.93 4.67
N LEU A 134 2.79 2.78 4.63
CA LEU A 134 2.55 2.03 3.39
C LEU A 134 1.69 2.80 2.39
N ILE A 135 0.70 3.57 2.86
CA ILE A 135 -0.10 4.45 1.98
C ILE A 135 0.81 5.52 1.34
N GLY A 136 1.69 6.14 2.13
CA GLY A 136 2.66 7.13 1.62
C GLY A 136 3.66 6.51 0.65
N MET A 137 4.19 5.33 0.96
CA MET A 137 5.11 4.60 0.09
C MET A 137 4.44 4.16 -1.21
N HIS A 138 3.18 3.77 -1.18
CA HIS A 138 2.42 3.45 -2.38
C HIS A 138 2.18 4.68 -3.26
N TRP A 139 1.98 5.87 -2.68
CA TRP A 139 1.98 7.11 -3.46
C TRP A 139 3.33 7.37 -4.13
N MET A 140 4.45 7.19 -3.42
CA MET A 140 5.79 7.34 -4.00
C MET A 140 6.06 6.32 -5.11
N ASP A 141 5.55 5.09 -4.97
CA ASP A 141 5.60 4.05 -5.99
C ASP A 141 4.86 4.49 -7.27
N LEU A 142 3.61 4.95 -7.14
CA LEU A 142 2.85 5.46 -8.28
C LEU A 142 3.51 6.70 -8.93
N HIS A 143 4.10 7.58 -8.12
CA HIS A 143 4.87 8.71 -8.60
C HIS A 143 6.08 8.24 -9.44
N TRP A 144 6.81 7.23 -8.97
CA TRP A 144 7.93 6.62 -9.70
C TRP A 144 7.47 5.89 -10.99
N VAL A 145 6.27 5.33 -11.02
CA VAL A 145 5.71 4.73 -12.25
C VAL A 145 5.34 5.80 -13.28
N VAL A 146 4.77 6.93 -12.88
CA VAL A 146 4.15 7.89 -13.83
C VAL A 146 5.08 9.06 -14.21
N VAL A 147 5.73 9.70 -13.24
CA VAL A 147 6.42 10.99 -13.45
C VAL A 147 7.67 10.92 -14.34
N PRO A 148 8.50 9.87 -14.31
CA PRO A 148 9.66 9.76 -15.21
C PRO A 148 9.29 9.74 -16.71
N VAL A 149 8.02 9.48 -17.05
CA VAL A 149 7.53 9.55 -18.43
C VAL A 149 7.28 11.00 -18.89
N LEU A 150 7.01 11.89 -17.93
CA LEU A 150 6.66 13.29 -18.18
C LEU A 150 7.86 14.22 -18.06
N ARG A 151 8.87 13.84 -17.26
CA ARG A 151 10.04 14.67 -16.92
C ARG A 151 11.27 13.81 -16.71
N ASP A 152 12.40 14.27 -17.26
CA ASP A 152 13.67 13.55 -17.18
C ASP A 152 14.37 13.71 -15.81
N SER A 153 14.15 14.83 -15.12
CA SER A 153 14.74 15.09 -13.81
C SER A 153 13.82 14.66 -12.67
N ALA A 154 14.42 14.00 -11.67
CA ALA A 154 13.74 13.65 -10.45
C ALA A 154 13.43 14.91 -9.64
N GLY A 155 12.16 15.13 -9.34
CA GLY A 155 11.72 16.27 -8.56
C GLY A 155 10.23 16.25 -8.28
N PHE A 156 9.85 16.73 -7.10
CA PHE A 156 8.46 16.89 -6.72
C PHE A 156 7.97 18.26 -7.10
N HIS A 157 6.86 18.32 -7.83
CA HIS A 157 6.11 19.56 -7.96
C HIS A 157 5.03 19.59 -6.88
N TRP A 158 4.76 20.78 -6.32
CA TRP A 158 3.76 20.92 -5.26
C TRP A 158 2.36 20.44 -5.68
N LEU A 159 2.04 20.52 -6.98
CA LEU A 159 0.80 19.98 -7.55
C LEU A 159 0.69 18.45 -7.43
N ASP A 160 1.81 17.72 -7.48
CA ASP A 160 1.80 16.25 -7.39
C ASP A 160 1.30 15.82 -6.01
N PHE A 161 1.72 16.57 -4.98
CA PHE A 161 1.31 16.35 -3.59
C PHE A 161 -0.08 16.91 -3.29
N THR A 162 -0.42 18.11 -3.74
CA THR A 162 -1.74 18.72 -3.46
C THR A 162 -2.87 17.99 -4.18
N CYS A 163 -2.65 17.48 -5.39
CA CYS A 163 -3.61 16.64 -6.10
C CYS A 163 -3.88 15.34 -5.32
N TRP A 164 -2.81 14.66 -4.87
CA TRP A 164 -2.94 13.46 -4.05
C TRP A 164 -3.69 13.73 -2.74
N LEU A 165 -3.35 14.83 -2.05
CA LEU A 165 -4.02 15.23 -0.81
C LEU A 165 -5.50 15.56 -1.04
N GLY A 166 -5.82 16.27 -2.13
CA GLY A 166 -7.19 16.62 -2.51
C GLY A 166 -8.05 15.40 -2.79
N LEU A 167 -7.56 14.46 -3.61
CA LEU A 167 -8.26 13.20 -3.92
C LEU A 167 -8.44 12.33 -2.67
N THR A 168 -7.40 12.24 -1.83
CA THR A 168 -7.45 11.52 -0.55
C THR A 168 -8.49 12.16 0.38
N GLY A 169 -8.57 13.49 0.44
CA GLY A 169 -9.57 14.21 1.22
C GLY A 169 -11.00 13.94 0.75
N ILE A 170 -11.25 13.93 -0.56
CA ILE A 170 -12.56 13.58 -1.15
C ILE A 170 -12.93 12.13 -0.80
N PHE A 171 -11.98 11.21 -0.93
CA PHE A 171 -12.17 9.80 -0.58
C PHE A 171 -12.51 9.63 0.90
N ILE A 172 -11.74 10.24 1.81
CA ILE A 172 -12.00 10.21 3.25
C ILE A 172 -13.38 10.80 3.56
N GLY A 173 -13.73 11.93 2.95
CA GLY A 173 -15.05 12.54 3.10
C GLY A 173 -16.18 11.58 2.70
N GLY A 174 -16.03 10.88 1.58
CA GLY A 174 -16.97 9.85 1.13
C GLY A 174 -17.07 8.67 2.10
N VAL A 175 -15.94 8.17 2.60
CA VAL A 175 -15.89 7.07 3.58
C VAL A 175 -16.60 7.48 4.88
N VAL A 176 -16.24 8.64 5.46
CA VAL A 176 -16.86 9.13 6.71
C VAL A 176 -18.37 9.35 6.52
N TYR A 177 -18.77 9.95 5.39
CA TYR A 177 -20.19 10.16 5.08
C TYR A 177 -20.99 8.85 5.00
N ARG A 178 -20.41 7.80 4.40
CA ARG A 178 -21.03 6.47 4.33
C ARG A 178 -21.10 5.80 5.70
N LEU A 179 -19.99 5.83 6.45
CA LEU A 179 -19.91 5.21 7.79
C LEU A 179 -20.85 5.88 8.80
N GLY A 180 -21.11 7.18 8.68
CA GLY A 180 -22.06 7.89 9.53
C GLY A 180 -23.55 7.60 9.23
N ARG A 181 -23.87 6.92 8.12
CA ARG A 181 -25.26 6.67 7.68
C ARG A 181 -25.72 5.23 7.81
N HIS A 182 -24.81 4.31 8.13
CA HIS A 182 -25.10 2.88 8.18
C HIS A 182 -24.48 2.24 9.43
N PRO A 183 -25.06 1.15 9.96
CA PRO A 183 -24.45 0.43 11.07
C PRO A 183 -23.07 -0.10 10.67
N LEU A 184 -22.07 0.14 11.54
CA LEU A 184 -20.67 -0.26 11.29
C LEU A 184 -20.45 -1.77 11.33
N VAL A 185 -21.28 -2.49 12.09
CA VAL A 185 -21.21 -3.93 12.26
C VAL A 185 -22.47 -4.56 11.64
N PRO A 186 -22.33 -5.60 10.80
CA PRO A 186 -23.47 -6.24 10.18
C PRO A 186 -24.29 -6.99 11.23
N GLN A 187 -25.56 -6.61 11.43
CA GLN A 187 -26.39 -7.14 12.52
C GLN A 187 -26.83 -8.60 12.33
N ASN A 188 -26.97 -9.05 11.07
CA ASN A 188 -27.54 -10.36 10.73
C ASN A 188 -26.57 -11.28 9.98
N HIS A 189 -25.25 -11.11 10.18
CA HIS A 189 -24.27 -11.93 9.46
C HIS A 189 -24.08 -13.31 10.12
N PRO A 190 -24.18 -14.43 9.39
CA PRO A 190 -24.08 -15.78 9.97
C PRO A 190 -22.75 -16.07 10.70
N SER A 191 -21.65 -15.42 10.29
CA SER A 191 -20.33 -15.62 10.92
C SER A 191 -20.02 -14.65 12.05
N LEU A 192 -20.89 -13.67 12.37
CA LEU A 192 -20.58 -12.61 13.33
C LEU A 192 -20.19 -13.17 14.70
N GLY A 193 -20.95 -14.14 15.21
CA GLY A 193 -20.67 -14.77 16.51
C GLY A 193 -19.28 -15.44 16.55
N LYS A 194 -18.89 -16.10 15.46
CA LYS A 194 -17.56 -16.73 15.33
C LYS A 194 -16.45 -15.69 15.24
N SER A 195 -16.68 -14.59 14.53
CA SER A 195 -15.71 -13.50 14.39
C SER A 195 -15.49 -12.75 15.71
N LEU A 196 -16.53 -12.54 16.51
CA LEU A 196 -16.39 -11.87 17.83
C LEU A 196 -15.59 -12.71 18.83
N GLN A 197 -15.70 -14.04 18.75
CA GLN A 197 -14.97 -14.99 19.59
C GLN A 197 -13.65 -15.46 18.96
N PHE A 198 -13.18 -14.76 17.91
CA PHE A 198 -12.00 -15.16 17.18
C PHE A 198 -10.72 -15.02 18.01
N GLU A 199 -9.98 -16.12 18.09
CA GLU A 199 -8.63 -16.16 18.65
C GLU A 199 -7.67 -16.82 17.64
N ASN A 200 -6.51 -16.20 17.41
CA ASN A 200 -5.43 -16.91 16.72
C ASN A 200 -4.78 -17.89 17.70
N MET A 201 -4.88 -19.19 17.37
CA MET A 201 -4.03 -20.22 17.96
C MET A 201 -2.58 -20.07 17.50
#